data_AF-A0A3C0C3H4-F1
#
_entry.id   AF-A0A3C0C3H4-F1
#
_cell.length_a   1.000
_cell.length_b   1.000
_cell.length_c   1.000
_cell.angle_alpha   90.00
_cell.angle_beta   90.00
_cell.angle_gamma   90.00
#
_symmetry.space_group_name_H-M   'P 1'
#
loop_
_entity.id
_entity.type
_entity.pdbx_description
1 polymer ?
#
loop_
_entity_poly.entity_id
_entity_poly.type
_entity_poly.pdbx_seq_one_letter_code
_entity_poly.pdbx_strand_id
1 'polypeptide(L)' 'KRIPVGGQAVIEGVLMKGPEHWGLAVREPGGSIWLTAWLGSGWLKRGIWKYPVIRGFATMVEMMRIGMRALSLSAEISLG' A
#
# COMPACT_ATOMS: atom_id res chain seq x y z
N LYS A 1 -22.10 5.59 -2.79
CA LYS A 1 -21.35 4.43 -3.33
C LYS A 1 -20.23 4.11 -2.33
N ARG A 2 -20.18 2.90 -1.75
CA ARG A 2 -19.10 2.54 -0.81
C ARG A 2 -17.82 2.28 -1.60
N ILE A 3 -16.73 2.92 -1.19
CA ILE A 3 -15.41 2.69 -1.78
C ILE A 3 -14.71 1.67 -0.88
N PRO A 4 -14.32 0.50 -1.41
CA PRO A 4 -13.54 -0.45 -0.64
C PRO A 4 -12.16 0.17 -0.35
N VAL A 5 -11.87 0.34 0.93
CA VAL A 5 -10.57 0.81 1.43
C VAL A 5 -9.95 -0.28 2.30
N GLY A 6 -8.63 -0.37 2.28
CA GLY A 6 -7.86 -1.29 3.10
C GLY A 6 -6.54 -0.66 3.49
N GLY A 7 -5.68 -1.37 4.22
CA GLY A 7 -4.39 -0.83 4.60
C GLY A 7 -3.57 -1.76 5.47
N GLN A 8 -2.41 -1.26 5.86
CA GLN A 8 -1.44 -1.94 6.70
C GLN A 8 -0.77 -0.91 7.63
N ALA A 9 -0.50 -1.30 8.88
CA ALA A 9 0.34 -0.50 9.77
C ALA A 9 1.81 -0.60 9.34
N VAL A 10 2.52 0.52 9.37
CA VAL A 10 3.96 0.57 9.09
C VAL A 10 4.68 1.27 10.24
N ILE A 11 6.01 1.37 10.17
CA ILE A 11 6.81 1.94 11.26
C ILE A 11 6.48 3.44 11.36
N GLU A 12 6.07 3.88 12.55
CA GLU A 12 5.67 5.28 12.82
C GLU A 12 4.64 5.83 11.81
N GLY A 13 3.79 4.97 11.23
CA GLY A 13 2.96 5.38 10.11
C GLY A 13 1.85 4.41 9.70
N VAL A 14 1.12 4.78 8.65
CA VAL A 14 0.03 3.98 8.07
C VAL A 14 0.09 3.96 6.54
N LEU A 15 -0.14 2.77 5.98
CA LEU A 15 -0.36 2.54 4.56
C LEU A 15 -1.85 2.32 4.31
N MET A 16 -2.44 3.05 3.37
CA MET A 16 -3.85 2.94 2.96
C MET A 16 -3.94 2.59 1.47
N LYS A 17 -4.86 1.68 1.12
CA LYS A 17 -5.27 1.34 -0.24
C LYS A 17 -6.61 1.97 -0.55
N GLY A 18 -6.61 2.84 -1.55
CA GLY A 18 -7.80 3.32 -2.24
C GLY A 18 -8.09 2.50 -3.52
N PRO A 19 -9.13 2.89 -4.28
CA PRO A 19 -9.55 2.17 -5.48
C PRO A 19 -8.52 2.20 -6.62
N GLU A 20 -7.69 3.24 -6.66
CA GLU A 20 -6.66 3.42 -7.70
C GLU A 20 -5.29 3.82 -7.15
N HIS A 21 -5.23 4.25 -5.89
CA HIS A 21 -4.02 4.80 -5.29
C HIS A 21 -3.72 4.10 -3.97
N TRP A 22 -2.45 4.09 -3.63
CA TRP A 22 -1.96 3.80 -2.29
C TRP A 22 -1.42 5.08 -1.69
N GLY A 23 -1.72 5.32 -0.42
CA GLY A 23 -1.20 6.46 0.34
C GLY A 23 -0.41 5.96 1.53
N LEU A 24 0.74 6.55 1.78
CA LEU A 24 1.59 6.28 2.93
C LEU A 24 1.79 7.58 3.70
N ALA A 25 1.59 7.51 5.01
CA ALA A 25 1.87 8.58 5.96
C ALA A 25 2.83 8.05 7.04
N VAL A 26 3.94 8.75 7.27
CA VAL A 26 4.97 8.38 8.26
C VAL A 26 5.34 9.61 9.07
N ARG A 27 5.50 9.45 10.38
CA ARG A 27 5.99 10.49 11.27
C ARG A 27 7.52 10.53 11.21
N GLU A 28 8.06 11.69 10.90
CA GLU A 28 9.51 11.95 10.92
C GLU A 28 9.99 12.19 12.38
N PRO A 29 11.28 11.99 12.68
CA PRO A 29 11.85 12.27 14.01
C PRO A 29 11.56 13.70 14.50
N GLY A 30 11.54 14.67 13.58
CA GLY A 30 11.22 16.07 13.85
C GLY A 30 9.74 16.32 14.21
N GLY A 31 8.89 15.30 14.15
CA GLY A 31 7.47 15.38 14.48
C GLY A 31 6.56 15.81 13.33
N SER A 32 7.11 16.13 12.17
CA SER A 32 6.35 16.31 10.93
C SER A 32 5.81 14.98 10.39
N ILE A 33 4.80 15.05 9.53
CA ILE A 33 4.27 13.88 8.82
C ILE A 33 4.68 13.96 7.36
N TRP A 34 5.46 12.98 6.94
CA TRP A 34 5.80 12.77 5.55
C TRP A 34 4.70 11.98 4.84
N LEU A 35 4.32 12.44 3.65
CA LEU A 35 3.21 11.88 2.88
C LEU A 35 3.66 11.54 1.46
N THR A 36 3.23 10.38 0.98
CA THR A 36 3.39 10.02 -0.43
C THR A 36 2.24 9.17 -0.92
N ALA A 37 2.02 9.16 -2.23
CA ALA A 37 1.05 8.30 -2.86
C ALA A 37 1.58 7.76 -4.18
N TRP A 38 1.15 6.55 -4.54
CA TRP A 38 1.48 5.92 -5.82
C TRP A 38 0.26 5.24 -6.43
N LEU A 39 0.27 5.08 -7.75
CA LEU A 39 -0.78 4.33 -8.45
C LEU A 39 -0.75 2.86 -8.02
N GLY A 40 -1.93 2.34 -7.70
CA GLY A 40 -2.20 0.92 -7.55
C GLY A 40 -2.14 0.19 -8.89
N SER A 41 -1.84 -1.10 -8.83
CA SER A 41 -1.60 -1.85 -10.04
C SER A 41 -2.91 -2.26 -10.72
N GLY A 42 -3.14 -1.80 -11.96
CA GLY A 42 -4.37 -2.06 -12.73
C GLY A 42 -4.44 -3.44 -13.42
N TRP A 43 -3.34 -4.20 -13.39
CA TRP A 43 -3.20 -5.51 -14.04
C TRP A 43 -4.14 -6.61 -13.50
N LEU A 44 -4.55 -6.55 -12.23
CA LEU A 44 -5.51 -7.50 -11.64
C LEU A 44 -6.88 -7.52 -12.35
N LYS A 45 -7.21 -6.49 -13.13
CA LYS A 45 -8.51 -6.35 -13.81
C LYS A 45 -8.55 -7.01 -15.20
N ARG A 46 -7.47 -7.64 -15.69
CA ARG A 46 -7.39 -8.17 -17.08
C ARG A 46 -7.05 -9.68 -17.13
N GLY A 47 -7.60 -10.38 -18.12
CA GLY A 47 -7.18 -11.74 -18.49
C GLY A 47 -7.50 -12.82 -17.45
N ILE A 48 -6.55 -13.74 -17.22
CA ILE A 48 -6.68 -14.90 -16.32
C ILE A 48 -6.78 -14.48 -14.84
N TRP A 49 -6.34 -13.25 -14.51
CA TRP A 49 -6.35 -12.70 -13.15
C TRP A 49 -7.75 -12.40 -12.58
N LYS A 50 -8.81 -12.61 -13.37
CA LYS A 50 -10.22 -12.45 -12.93
C LYS A 50 -10.76 -13.63 -12.11
N TYR A 51 -10.18 -14.83 -12.27
CA TYR A 51 -10.64 -16.02 -11.57
C TYR A 51 -10.39 -15.91 -10.07
N PRO A 52 -11.34 -16.30 -9.19
CA PRO A 52 -11.31 -15.97 -7.77
C PRO A 52 -10.05 -16.41 -7.02
N VAL A 53 -9.53 -17.62 -7.31
CA VAL A 53 -8.32 -18.15 -6.69
C VAL A 53 -7.07 -17.39 -7.15
N ILE A 54 -6.91 -17.22 -8.47
CA ILE A 54 -5.75 -16.52 -9.06
C ILE A 54 -5.76 -15.03 -8.68
N ARG A 55 -6.94 -14.42 -8.68
CA ARG A 55 -7.16 -13.04 -8.22
C ARG A 55 -6.75 -12.85 -6.77
N GLY A 56 -7.13 -13.78 -5.90
CA GLY A 56 -6.76 -13.76 -4.48
C GLY A 56 -5.25 -13.81 -4.29
N PHE A 57 -4.59 -14.75 -4.96
CA PHE A 57 -3.14 -14.88 -4.93
C PHE A 57 -2.42 -13.63 -5.47
N ALA A 58 -2.87 -13.09 -6.61
CA ALA A 58 -2.32 -11.87 -7.19
C ALA A 58 -2.47 -10.66 -6.27
N THR A 59 -3.64 -10.56 -5.62
CA THR A 59 -3.91 -9.50 -4.63
C THR A 59 -2.93 -9.65 -3.47
N MET A 60 -2.75 -10.86 -2.95
CA MET A 60 -1.83 -11.13 -1.84
C MET A 60 -0.39 -10.74 -2.20
N VAL A 61 0.10 -11.13 -3.38
CA VAL A 61 1.44 -10.77 -3.87
C VAL A 61 1.58 -9.24 -4.01
N GLU A 62 0.56 -8.55 -4.52
CA GLU A 62 0.55 -7.09 -4.58
C GLU A 62 0.65 -6.47 -3.18
N MET A 63 -0.17 -6.93 -2.22
CA MET A 63 -0.15 -6.44 -0.84
C MET A 63 1.22 -6.64 -0.20
N MET A 64 1.83 -7.82 -0.36
CA MET A 64 3.15 -8.10 0.21
C MET A 64 4.22 -7.22 -0.40
N ARG A 65 4.26 -7.08 -1.72
CA ARG A 65 5.26 -6.25 -2.41
C ARG A 65 5.16 -4.79 -1.98
N ILE A 66 3.94 -4.26 -1.93
CA ILE A 66 3.70 -2.86 -1.55
C ILE A 66 3.92 -2.66 -0.05
N GLY A 67 3.47 -3.60 0.78
CA GLY A 67 3.66 -3.57 2.23
C GLY A 67 5.14 -3.60 2.62
N MET A 68 5.94 -4.46 2.01
CA MET A 68 7.39 -4.48 2.24
C MET A 68 8.05 -3.16 1.81
N ARG A 69 7.68 -2.63 0.64
CA ARG A 69 8.21 -1.33 0.18
C ARG A 69 7.84 -0.19 1.14
N ALA A 70 6.60 -0.18 1.63
CA ALA A 70 6.13 0.82 2.57
C ALA A 70 6.83 0.70 3.93
N LEU A 71 7.05 -0.52 4.42
CA LEU A 71 7.80 -0.78 5.65
C LEU A 71 9.24 -0.28 5.54
N SER A 72 9.96 -0.63 4.47
CA SER A 72 11.33 -0.16 4.24
C SER A 72 11.41 1.37 4.17
N LEU A 73 10.52 2.00 3.38
CA LEU A 73 10.50 3.45 3.26
C LEU A 73 10.14 4.15 4.58
N SER A 74 9.20 3.57 5.35
CA SER A 74 8.85 4.12 6.66
C SER A 74 9.99 4.02 7.67
N ALA A 75 10.79 2.96 7.59
CA ALA A 75 11.98 2.81 8.43
C ALA A 75 13.04 3.87 8.10
N GLU A 76 13.29 4.09 6.81
CA GLU A 76 14.25 5.10 6.32
C GLU A 76 13.85 6.51 6.77
N ILE A 77 12.57 6.88 6.62
CA ILE A 77 12.05 8.20 6.99
C ILE A 77 11.98 8.39 8.52
N SER A 78 11.69 7.32 9.27
CA SER A 78 11.60 7.40 10.72
C SER A 78 12.96 7.42 11.42
N LEU A 79 14.03 7.00 10.75
CA LEU A 79 15.39 6.98 11.31
C LEU A 79 16.27 8.12 10.81
N GLY A 80 15.97 8.68 9.63
CA GLY A 80 16.62 9.87 9.08
C GLY A 80 16.07 11.15 9.69
#